data_AF-A0A963J218-F1
#
_entry.id   AF-A0A963J218-F1
#
_cell.length_a   1.000
_cell.length_b   1.000
_cell.length_c   1.000
_cell.angle_alpha   90.00
_cell.angle_beta   90.00
_cell.angle_gamma   90.00
#
_symmetry.space_group_name_H-M   'P 1'
#
loop_
_entity.id
_entity.type
_entity.pdbx_description
1 polymer ?
#
loop_
_entity_poly.entity_id
_entity_poly.type
_entity_poly.pdbx_seq_one_letter_code
_entity_poly.pdbx_strand_id
1 'polypeptide(L)'
;MKNTIALACALLLASASLTGVHAQTPAAAPPSIAAAPLAPAGLYAALGEKAGIVRLVDDFVERLVRHPRIGSQFKDTKPAALKESLVNQFCQLSGGPCVYDGPEMGEL
;
A
#
# COMPACT_ATOMS: atom_id res chain seq x y z
N MET A 1 44.32 -60.62 -12.74
CA MET A 1 45.27 -59.49 -12.67
C MET A 1 44.92 -58.71 -11.40
N LYS A 2 45.45 -59.12 -10.23
CA LYS A 2 46.53 -58.45 -9.47
C LYS A 2 46.23 -56.96 -9.20
N ASN A 3 46.16 -56.39 -8.00
CA ASN A 3 46.24 -56.88 -6.63
C ASN A 3 45.81 -55.69 -5.72
N THR A 4 45.17 -56.01 -4.60
CA THR A 4 44.89 -55.17 -3.42
C THR A 4 46.15 -54.72 -2.69
N ILE A 5 46.23 -53.47 -2.19
CA ILE A 5 47.01 -53.07 -0.99
C ILE A 5 46.27 -51.94 -0.25
N ALA A 6 45.93 -52.19 1.01
CA ALA A 6 45.42 -51.23 1.98
C ALA A 6 46.57 -50.51 2.70
N LEU A 7 46.34 -49.29 3.20
CA LEU A 7 46.88 -48.88 4.50
C LEU A 7 46.16 -47.63 5.04
N ALA A 8 45.59 -47.77 6.22
CA ALA A 8 44.98 -46.72 7.02
C ALA A 8 46.06 -45.88 7.73
N CYS A 9 45.74 -44.62 8.05
CA CYS A 9 46.22 -43.99 9.28
C CYS A 9 45.31 -42.82 9.65
N ALA A 10 44.43 -43.05 10.62
CA ALA A 10 43.71 -42.00 11.33
C ALA A 10 44.67 -41.31 12.29
N LEU A 11 44.78 -39.99 12.24
CA LEU A 11 45.31 -39.19 13.34
C LEU A 11 44.48 -37.90 13.48
N LEU A 12 43.92 -37.77 14.68
CA LEU A 12 43.09 -36.68 15.19
C LEU A 12 43.90 -35.40 15.38
N LEU A 13 43.38 -34.26 14.93
CA LEU A 13 43.64 -32.96 15.56
C LEU A 13 42.35 -32.13 15.54
N ALA A 14 41.75 -32.00 16.71
CA ALA A 14 40.68 -31.04 16.97
C ALA A 14 41.25 -29.62 16.96
N SER A 15 40.63 -28.71 16.22
CA SER A 15 40.77 -27.27 16.43
C SER A 15 39.39 -26.66 16.61
N ALA A 16 39.03 -26.45 17.87
CA ALA A 16 38.00 -25.51 18.25
C ALA A 16 38.46 -24.10 17.86
N SER A 17 37.62 -23.36 17.14
CA SER A 17 37.76 -21.91 17.02
C SER A 17 36.40 -21.29 17.26
N LEU A 18 36.19 -20.84 18.50
CA LEU A 18 35.23 -19.79 18.80
C LEU A 18 35.73 -18.49 18.14
N THR A 19 34.78 -17.60 17.86
CA THR A 19 34.88 -16.17 17.50
C THR A 19 34.77 -15.84 16.01
N GLY A 20 33.66 -15.18 15.70
CA GLY A 20 33.35 -14.62 14.38
C GLY A 20 31.88 -14.25 14.22
N VAL A 21 31.27 -13.62 15.23
CA VAL A 21 30.01 -12.88 15.05
C VAL A 21 30.30 -11.78 14.04
N HIS A 22 29.93 -11.97 12.78
CA HIS A 22 29.84 -10.86 11.82
C HIS A 22 28.46 -10.23 11.99
N ALA A 23 28.34 -9.32 12.95
CA ALA A 23 27.20 -8.43 13.06
C ALA A 23 27.19 -7.52 11.82
N GLN A 24 26.38 -7.90 10.82
CA GLN A 24 26.06 -7.01 9.72
C GLN A 24 25.06 -6.00 10.27
N THR A 25 25.53 -4.80 10.62
CA THR A 25 24.67 -3.66 10.88
C THR A 25 24.04 -3.25 9.54
N PRO A 26 22.73 -3.42 9.30
CA PRO A 26 22.12 -2.88 8.11
C PRO A 26 22.20 -1.36 8.19
N ALA A 27 22.91 -0.76 7.23
CA ALA A 27 22.86 0.68 7.01
C ALA A 27 21.40 1.09 6.78
N ALA A 28 20.92 2.04 7.59
CA ALA A 28 19.59 2.58 7.45
C ALA A 28 19.41 3.16 6.03
N ALA A 29 18.51 2.55 5.26
CA ALA A 29 18.07 3.12 3.99
C ALA A 29 17.35 4.46 4.24
N PRO A 30 17.50 5.47 3.37
CA PRO A 30 16.75 6.72 3.48
C PRO A 30 15.25 6.44 3.44
N PRO A 31 14.41 7.27 4.11
CA PRO A 31 12.97 7.09 4.08
C PRO A 31 12.48 7.14 2.64
N SER A 32 11.92 6.03 2.17
CA SER A 32 11.18 5.98 0.92
C SER A 32 9.93 6.83 1.12
N ILE A 33 9.84 7.97 0.42
CA ILE A 33 8.55 8.63 0.22
C ILE A 33 7.74 7.62 -0.59
N ALA A 34 6.88 6.86 0.08
CA ALA A 34 6.02 5.90 -0.57
C ALA A 34 5.19 6.66 -1.60
N ALA A 35 5.54 6.53 -2.88
CA ALA A 35 4.71 7.01 -3.96
C ALA A 35 3.34 6.36 -3.77
N ALA A 36 2.28 7.17 -3.74
CA ALA A 36 0.92 6.66 -3.66
C ALA A 36 0.76 5.57 -4.74
N PRO A 37 0.22 4.39 -4.40
CA PRO A 37 0.10 3.30 -5.34
C PRO A 37 -0.68 3.81 -6.55
N LEU A 38 -0.08 3.69 -7.73
CA LEU A 38 -0.75 3.99 -8.99
C LEU A 38 -2.04 3.19 -9.03
N ALA A 39 -3.14 3.86 -9.39
CA ALA A 39 -4.43 3.22 -9.57
C ALA A 39 -4.27 1.97 -10.47
N PRO A 40 -4.99 0.87 -10.21
CA PRO A 40 -5.05 -0.24 -11.14
C PRO A 40 -5.42 0.26 -12.54
N ALA A 41 -4.70 -0.21 -13.56
CA ALA A 41 -4.94 0.21 -14.93
C ALA A 41 -6.41 0.00 -15.33
N GLY A 42 -7.04 1.04 -15.85
CA GLY A 42 -8.44 0.99 -16.31
C GLY A 42 -9.50 1.14 -15.23
N LEU A 43 -9.16 1.40 -13.95
CA LEU A 43 -10.15 1.59 -12.88
C LEU A 43 -11.12 2.75 -13.19
N TYR A 44 -10.62 3.90 -13.65
CA TYR A 44 -11.47 5.03 -14.05
C TYR A 44 -12.51 4.64 -15.11
N ALA A 45 -12.10 3.87 -16.13
CA ALA A 45 -13.01 3.37 -17.16
C ALA A 45 -14.02 2.36 -16.60
N ALA A 46 -13.56 1.45 -15.72
CA ALA A 46 -14.42 0.45 -15.07
C ALA A 46 -15.49 1.08 -14.16
N LEU A 47 -15.19 2.23 -13.55
CA LEU A 47 -16.15 3.02 -12.77
C LEU A 47 -17.14 3.81 -13.65
N GLY A 48 -17.05 3.72 -14.98
CA GLY A 48 -17.88 4.47 -15.91
C GLY A 48 -17.44 5.94 -16.05
N GLU A 49 -16.14 6.18 -15.90
CA GLU A 49 -15.52 7.50 -15.99
C GLU A 49 -16.16 8.52 -15.02
N LYS A 50 -16.01 9.83 -15.27
CA LYS A 50 -16.55 10.88 -14.40
C LYS A 50 -18.06 10.74 -14.18
N ALA A 51 -18.82 10.38 -15.21
CA ALA A 51 -20.28 10.26 -15.10
C ALA A 51 -20.71 9.10 -14.17
N GLY A 52 -19.96 8.00 -14.16
CA GLY A 52 -20.21 6.90 -13.25
C GLY A 52 -19.79 7.22 -11.82
N ILE A 53 -18.66 7.91 -11.64
CA ILE A 53 -18.19 8.39 -10.34
C ILE A 53 -19.18 9.39 -9.72
N VAL A 54 -19.73 10.33 -10.50
CA VAL A 54 -20.77 11.26 -10.03
C VAL A 54 -21.96 10.49 -9.47
N ARG A 55 -22.48 9.51 -10.21
CA ARG A 55 -23.60 8.66 -9.76
C ARG A 55 -23.28 7.89 -8.48
N LEU A 56 -22.08 7.32 -8.40
CA LEU A 56 -21.60 6.62 -7.21
C LEU A 56 -21.56 7.53 -5.99
N VAL A 57 -20.95 8.72 -6.12
CA VAL A 57 -20.77 9.66 -5.02
C VAL A 57 -22.10 10.29 -4.60
N ASP A 58 -22.98 10.59 -5.55
CA ASP A 58 -24.31 11.12 -5.27
C ASP A 58 -25.07 10.21 -4.32
N ASP A 59 -25.14 8.93 -4.68
CA ASP A 59 -25.80 7.91 -3.91
C ASP A 59 -25.09 7.61 -2.58
N PHE A 60 -23.76 7.57 -2.57
CA PHE A 60 -22.96 7.38 -1.36
C PHE A 60 -23.24 8.48 -0.32
N VAL A 61 -23.14 9.75 -0.70
CA VAL A 61 -23.31 10.88 0.23
C VAL A 61 -24.75 10.96 0.73
N GLU A 62 -25.73 10.64 -0.11
CA GLU A 62 -27.13 10.56 0.31
C GLU A 62 -27.37 9.51 1.40
N ARG A 63 -26.77 8.33 1.28
CA ARG A 63 -26.84 7.29 2.32
C ARG A 63 -26.03 7.69 3.56
N LEU A 64 -24.86 8.29 3.37
CA LEU A 64 -23.92 8.68 4.42
C LEU A 64 -24.57 9.61 5.44
N VAL A 65 -25.21 10.68 4.99
CA VAL A 65 -25.81 11.70 5.88
C VAL A 65 -27.02 11.16 6.67
N ARG A 66 -27.66 10.09 6.18
CA ARG A 66 -28.78 9.43 6.86
C ARG A 66 -28.34 8.20 7.66
N HIS A 67 -27.06 7.84 7.64
CA HIS A 67 -26.60 6.60 8.22
C HIS A 67 -26.68 6.64 9.76
N PRO A 68 -27.30 5.65 10.43
CA PRO A 68 -27.61 5.73 11.86
C PRO A 68 -26.37 5.80 12.77
N ARG A 69 -25.25 5.22 12.34
CA ARG A 69 -24.01 5.20 13.13
C ARG A 69 -23.10 6.42 12.94
N ILE A 70 -23.13 7.05 11.76
CA ILE A 70 -22.11 8.04 11.36
C ILE A 70 -22.68 9.33 10.78
N GLY A 71 -23.96 9.39 10.42
CA GLY A 71 -24.56 10.55 9.77
C GLY A 71 -24.48 11.83 10.61
N SER A 72 -24.50 11.70 11.94
CA SER A 72 -24.34 12.85 12.86
C SER A 72 -22.99 13.56 12.74
N GLN A 73 -21.95 12.88 12.25
CA GLN A 73 -20.63 13.47 11.98
C GLN A 73 -20.66 14.44 10.79
N PHE A 74 -21.67 14.32 9.93
CA PHE A 74 -21.82 15.12 8.71
C PHE A 74 -22.92 16.18 8.80
N LYS A 75 -23.50 16.41 9.99
CA LYS A 75 -24.65 17.32 10.18
C LYS A 75 -24.36 18.77 9.76
N ASP A 76 -23.11 19.20 9.88
CA ASP A 76 -22.65 20.56 9.56
C ASP A 76 -21.95 20.61 8.19
N THR A 77 -21.85 19.48 7.49
CA THR A 77 -21.23 19.39 6.16
C THR A 77 -22.17 19.93 5.08
N LYS A 78 -21.61 20.62 4.08
CA LYS A 78 -22.35 21.02 2.87
C LYS A 78 -22.35 19.86 1.86
N PRO A 79 -23.49 19.17 1.62
CA PRO A 79 -23.47 17.92 0.85
C PRO A 79 -23.01 18.11 -0.60
N ALA A 80 -23.38 19.23 -1.24
CA ALA A 80 -22.97 19.51 -2.62
C ALA A 80 -21.44 19.65 -2.75
N ALA A 81 -20.81 20.39 -1.84
CA ALA A 81 -19.35 20.57 -1.83
C ALA A 81 -18.63 19.25 -1.50
N LEU A 82 -19.18 18.45 -0.58
CA LEU A 82 -18.64 17.12 -0.28
C LEU A 82 -18.69 16.21 -1.51
N LYS A 83 -19.83 16.19 -2.22
CA LYS A 83 -19.99 15.39 -3.45
C LYS A 83 -18.97 15.79 -4.50
N GLU A 84 -18.82 17.09 -4.78
CA GLU A 84 -17.83 17.58 -5.76
C GLU A 84 -16.40 17.17 -5.38
N SER A 85 -16.02 17.38 -4.12
CA SER A 85 -14.72 17.02 -3.58
C SER A 85 -14.42 15.52 -3.73
N LEU A 86 -15.38 14.66 -3.35
CA LEU A 86 -15.25 13.20 -3.48
C LEU A 86 -15.24 12.74 -4.94
N VAL A 87 -15.99 13.38 -5.84
CA VAL A 87 -15.92 13.09 -7.28
C VAL A 87 -14.52 13.37 -7.81
N ASN A 88 -13.93 14.51 -7.46
CA ASN A 88 -12.58 14.86 -7.90
C ASN A 88 -11.54 13.90 -7.31
N GLN A 89 -11.65 13.58 -6.02
CA GLN A 89 -10.75 12.65 -5.35
C GLN A 89 -10.82 11.24 -5.96
N PHE A 90 -12.01 10.67 -6.15
CA PHE A 90 -12.16 9.34 -6.75
C PHE A 90 -11.79 9.32 -8.24
N CYS A 91 -12.06 10.40 -8.97
CA CYS A 91 -11.59 10.55 -10.35
C CYS A 91 -10.06 10.52 -10.41
N GLN A 92 -9.36 11.33 -9.61
CA GLN A 92 -7.89 11.34 -9.59
C GLN A 92 -7.32 9.99 -9.13
N LEU A 93 -7.82 9.44 -8.02
CA LEU A 93 -7.32 8.19 -7.44
C LEU A 93 -7.61 6.96 -8.31
N SER A 94 -8.56 7.03 -9.23
CA SER A 94 -8.84 5.95 -10.20
C SER A 94 -8.05 6.09 -11.52
N GLY A 95 -7.20 7.12 -11.64
CA GLY A 95 -6.41 7.41 -12.83
C GLY A 95 -7.13 8.27 -13.88
N GLY A 96 -8.23 8.92 -13.51
CA GLY A 96 -8.94 9.89 -14.34
C GLY A 96 -8.24 11.25 -14.40
N PRO A 97 -8.69 12.15 -15.30
CA PRO A 97 -8.01 13.41 -15.59
C PRO A 97 -8.29 14.53 -14.57
N CYS A 98 -9.07 14.26 -13.52
CA CYS A 98 -9.43 15.27 -12.53
C CYS A 98 -8.28 15.55 -11.57
N VAL A 99 -8.31 16.75 -10.99
CA VAL A 99 -7.41 17.16 -9.90
C VAL A 99 -8.26 17.39 -8.67
N TYR A 100 -7.91 16.72 -7.57
CA TYR A 100 -8.38 17.00 -6.23
C TYR A 100 -7.45 18.03 -5.58
N ASP A 101 -8.05 19.12 -5.12
CA ASP A 101 -7.39 20.28 -4.51
C ASP A 101 -7.78 20.45 -3.03
N GLY A 102 -8.48 19.47 -2.46
CA GLY A 102 -8.86 19.47 -1.06
C GLY A 102 -7.69 19.08 -0.13
N PRO A 103 -7.93 19.09 1.19
CA PRO A 103 -6.91 18.71 2.16
C PRO A 103 -6.46 17.26 1.98
N GLU A 104 -5.20 17.00 2.31
CA GLU A 104 -4.66 15.65 2.45
C GLU A 104 -5.44 14.90 3.54
N MET A 105 -5.63 13.59 3.30
CA MET A 105 -6.22 12.72 4.32
C MET A 105 -5.16 12.47 5.40
N GLY A 106 -5.44 12.88 6.64
CA GLY A 106 -4.52 12.67 7.77
C GLY A 106 -4.47 11.22 8.25
N GLU A 107 -3.47 10.90 9.08
CA GLU A 107 -3.45 9.67 9.87
C GLU A 107 -4.44 9.76 11.05
N LEU A 108 -5.05 8.62 11.39
CA LEU A 108 -6.01 8.47 12.50
C LEU A 108 -5.32 8.38 13.87
#